data_AF-A0ABD6TDM8-F1
#
_entry.id   AF-A0ABD6TDM8-F1
#
_cell.length_a   1.000
_cell.length_b   1.000
_cell.length_c   1.000
_cell.angle_alpha   90.00
_cell.angle_beta   90.00
_cell.angle_gamma   90.00
#
_symmetry.space_group_name_H-M   'P 1'
#
loop_
_entity.id
_entity.type
_entity.pdbx_description
1 polymer ?
#
loop_
_entity_poly.entity_id
_entity_poly.type
_entity_poly.pdbx_seq_one_letter_code
_entity_poly.pdbx_strand_id
1 'polypeptide(L)' 'MKKLKNIGFLQNGMVLVDVKEREGTITGIREVEGFGTWVQFNGSQQQEIMWDWERVRDDLFVKDGTYIEDEMSF' A
#
# COMPACT_ATOMS: atom_id res chain seq x y z
N MET A 1 2.97 -12.64 6.41
CA MET A 1 2.68 -11.20 6.32
C MET A 1 3.96 -10.47 6.68
N LYS A 2 4.29 -9.38 5.97
CA LYS A 2 5.42 -8.50 6.31
C LYS A 2 4.89 -7.12 6.68
N LYS A 3 5.60 -6.38 7.53
CA LYS A 3 5.23 -4.98 7.83
C LYS A 3 5.39 -4.14 6.58
N LEU A 4 4.40 -3.28 6.27
CA LEU A 4 4.46 -2.42 5.10
C LEU A 4 5.68 -1.48 5.13
N LYS A 5 6.06 -0.97 6.31
CA LYS A 5 7.29 -0.18 6.46
C LYS A 5 8.57 -0.94 6.11
N ASN A 6 8.60 -2.26 6.30
CA ASN A 6 9.75 -3.08 5.91
C ASN A 6 9.76 -3.36 4.42
N ILE A 7 8.59 -3.38 3.77
CA ILE A 7 8.46 -3.48 2.31
C ILE A 7 8.92 -2.17 1.66
N GLY A 8 8.48 -1.02 2.18
CA GLY A 8 8.97 0.30 1.77
C GLY A 8 8.44 0.81 0.42
N PHE A 9 7.47 0.12 -0.18
CA PHE A 9 6.82 0.56 -1.42
C PHE A 9 5.35 0.13 -1.46
N LEU A 10 4.61 0.68 -2.43
CA LEU A 10 3.22 0.31 -2.74
C LEU A 10 3.14 -0.22 -4.17
N GLN A 11 2.23 -1.16 -4.39
CA GLN A 11 1.98 -1.75 -5.69
C GLN A 11 0.48 -2.07 -5.84
N ASN A 12 -0.07 -1.87 -7.04
CA ASN A 12 -1.42 -2.38 -7.35
C ASN A 12 -1.48 -3.90 -7.16
N GLY A 13 -2.54 -4.37 -6.52
CA GLY A 13 -2.72 -5.78 -6.16
C GLY A 13 -2.27 -6.13 -4.74
N MET A 14 -1.48 -5.28 -4.08
CA MET A 14 -1.13 -5.48 -2.67
C MET A 14 -2.38 -5.52 -1.80
N VAL A 15 -2.42 -6.49 -0.88
CA VAL A 15 -3.45 -6.54 0.16
C VAL A 15 -2.84 -6.08 1.47
N LEU A 16 -3.30 -4.93 1.96
CA LEU A 16 -2.92 -4.39 3.26
C LEU A 16 -3.86 -4.93 4.34
N VAL A 17 -3.30 -5.32 5.48
CA VAL A 17 -4.03 -5.89 6.61
C VAL A 17 -3.71 -5.09 7.86
N ASP A 18 -4.74 -4.58 8.55
CA ASP A 18 -4.57 -3.86 9.81
C ASP A 18 -4.60 -4.77 11.04
N VAL A 19 -4.36 -4.19 12.22
CA VAL A 19 -4.38 -4.90 13.52
C VAL A 19 -5.74 -5.54 13.88
N LYS A 20 -6.82 -5.15 13.19
CA LYS A 20 -8.16 -5.74 13.35
C LYS A 20 -8.48 -6.77 12.26
N GLU A 21 -7.46 -7.22 11.52
CA GLU A 21 -7.56 -8.18 10.41
C GLU A 21 -8.43 -7.68 9.25
N ARG A 22 -8.62 -6.37 9.14
CA ARG A 22 -9.35 -5.79 8.00
C ARG A 22 -8.42 -5.70 6.80
N GLU A 23 -8.90 -6.21 5.67
CA GLU A 23 -8.15 -6.22 4.42
C GLU A 23 -8.56 -5.05 3.51
N GLY A 24 -7.57 -4.45 2.84
CA GLY A 24 -7.77 -3.49 1.76
C GLY A 24 -6.83 -3.79 0.60
N THR A 25 -7.39 -4.03 -0.58
CA THR A 25 -6.60 -4.26 -1.80
C THR A 25 -6.32 -2.94 -2.48
N ILE A 26 -5.05 -2.64 -2.75
CA ILE A 26 -4.66 -1.47 -3.55
C ILE A 26 -5.07 -1.71 -5.00
N THR A 27 -5.94 -0.86 -5.52
CA THR A 27 -6.43 -0.96 -6.91
C THR A 27 -5.97 0.19 -7.79
N GLY A 28 -5.43 1.25 -7.20
CA GLY A 28 -4.92 2.40 -7.91
C GLY A 28 -3.86 3.13 -7.09
N ILE A 29 -2.82 3.59 -7.77
CA ILE A 29 -1.79 4.47 -7.24
C ILE A 29 -1.60 5.58 -8.26
N ARG A 30 -1.65 6.84 -7.82
CA ARG A 30 -1.47 8.02 -8.66
C ARG A 30 -0.57 9.02 -7.97
N GLU A 31 0.49 9.42 -8.65
CA GLU A 31 1.30 10.56 -8.25
C GLU A 31 0.65 11.85 -8.77
N VAL A 32 0.44 12.82 -7.88
CA VAL A 32 -0.06 14.15 -8.24
C VAL A 32 1.03 15.16 -7.93
N GLU A 33 1.56 15.82 -8.96
CA GLU A 33 2.64 16.80 -8.83
C GLU A 33 2.25 17.91 -7.83
N GLY A 34 3.09 18.12 -6.81
CA GLY A 34 2.84 19.08 -5.74
C GLY A 34 1.88 18.62 -4.64
N PHE A 35 1.24 17.44 -4.76
CA PHE A 35 0.27 16.90 -3.80
C PHE A 35 0.59 15.47 -3.32
N GLY A 36 1.59 14.80 -3.91
CA GLY A 36 2.10 13.49 -3.46
C GLY A 36 1.32 12.29 -4.01
N THR A 37 1.53 11.14 -3.38
CA THR A 37 0.96 9.84 -3.77
C THR A 37 -0.48 9.68 -3.26
N TRP A 38 -1.40 9.31 -4.15
CA TRP A 38 -2.77 8.94 -3.82
C TRP A 38 -3.00 7.46 -4.05
N VAL A 39 -3.64 6.79 -3.09
CA VAL A 39 -3.82 5.34 -3.09
C VAL A 39 -5.29 5.00 -2.96
N GLN A 40 -5.78 4.20 -3.90
CA GLN A 40 -7.16 3.72 -3.97
C GLN A 40 -7.24 2.30 -3.43
N PHE A 41 -8.26 2.05 -2.59
CA PHE A 41 -8.56 0.72 -2.08
C PHE A 41 -9.86 0.15 -2.66
N ASN A 42 -9.88 -1.16 -2.88
CA ASN A 42 -11.06 -1.97 -3.21
C ASN A 42 -11.88 -1.46 -4.42
N GLY A 43 -11.25 -0.77 -5.36
CA GLY A 43 -11.88 -0.29 -6.59
C GLY A 43 -12.84 0.89 -6.42
N SER A 44 -12.98 1.45 -5.21
CA SER A 44 -13.87 2.58 -4.96
C SER A 44 -13.11 3.90 -5.04
N GLN A 45 -13.44 4.78 -5.99
CA GLN A 45 -12.81 6.11 -6.10
C GLN A 45 -13.09 7.00 -4.87
N GLN A 46 -14.15 6.69 -4.11
CA GLN A 46 -14.46 7.38 -2.85
C GLN A 46 -13.52 6.95 -1.70
N GLN A 47 -12.68 5.94 -1.92
CA GLN A 47 -11.72 5.42 -0.95
C GLN A 47 -10.27 5.72 -1.36
N GLU A 48 -10.05 6.78 -2.16
CA GLU A 48 -8.71 7.34 -2.36
C GLU A 48 -8.27 8.09 -1.10
N ILE A 49 -7.06 7.80 -0.66
CA ILE A 49 -6.39 8.53 0.43
C ILE A 49 -5.05 9.05 -0.06
N MET A 50 -4.66 10.24 0.40
CA MET A 50 -3.29 10.71 0.25
C MET A 50 -2.39 9.87 1.16
N TRP A 51 -1.40 9.21 0.56
CA TRP A 51 -0.51 8.33 1.27
C TRP A 51 0.63 9.11 1.91
N ASP A 52 0.82 8.87 3.20
CA ASP A 52 1.84 9.54 4.01
C ASP A 52 2.66 8.48 4.75
N TRP A 53 3.88 8.24 4.25
CA TRP A 53 4.81 7.27 4.82
C TRP A 53 5.21 7.56 6.26
N GLU A 54 5.22 8.83 6.69
CA GLU A 54 5.53 9.20 8.07
C GLU A 54 4.40 8.81 9.03
N ARG A 55 3.17 8.72 8.52
CA ARG A 55 1.97 8.38 9.29
C ARG A 55 1.53 6.92 9.16
N VAL A 56 2.24 6.11 8.37
CA VAL A 56 2.00 4.67 8.32
C VAL A 56 2.18 4.09 9.72
N ARG A 57 1.20 3.32 10.18
CA ARG A 57 1.27 2.64 11.47
C ARG A 57 2.22 1.45 11.40
N ASP A 58 2.90 1.16 12.51
CA ASP A 58 3.85 0.02 12.60
C ASP A 58 3.17 -1.36 12.58
N ASP A 59 1.85 -1.38 12.74
CA ASP A 59 0.98 -2.55 12.73
C ASP A 59 0.15 -2.67 11.43
N LEU A 60 0.59 -2.01 10.36
CA LEU A 60 0.05 -2.22 9.01
C LEU A 60 0.93 -3.23 8.26
N PHE A 61 0.30 -4.31 7.80
CA PHE A 61 0.98 -5.43 7.17
C PHE A 61 0.58 -5.58 5.70
N VAL A 62 1.43 -6.25 4.94
CA VAL A 62 1.17 -6.71 3.57
C VAL A 62 1.02 -8.23 3.60
N LYS A 63 0.00 -8.74 2.92
CA LYS A 63 -0.24 -10.17 2.75
C LYS A 63 0.80 -10.76 1.79
N ASP A 64 1.44 -11.86 2.18
CA ASP A 64 2.48 -12.49 1.37
C ASP A 64 1.90 -12.96 0.02
N GLY A 65 2.69 -12.88 -1.05
CA GLY A 65 2.26 -13.27 -2.40
C GLY A 65 1.33 -12.27 -3.10
N THR A 66 1.02 -11.13 -2.48
CA THR A 66 0.22 -10.04 -3.09
C THR A 66 1.07 -8.92 -3.68
N TYR A 67 2.40 -9.09 -3.65
CA TYR A 67 3.36 -8.13 -4.15
C TYR A 67 4.58 -8.85 -4.69
N ILE A 68 5.33 -8.16 -5.55
CA ILE A 68 6.58 -8.64 -6.10
C ILE A 68 7.66 -7.70 -5.60
N GLU A 69 8.62 -8.23 -4.83
CA GLU A 69 9.85 -7.52 -4.53
C GLU A 69 10.64 -7.52 -5.85
N ASP A 70 10.73 -6.37 -6.51
CA ASP A 70 11.63 -6.23 -7.66
C ASP A 70 13.05 -6.45 -7.13
N GLU A 71 13.54 -7.67 -7.26
CA GLU A 71 14.97 -7.96 -7.10
C GLU A 71 15.66 -7.19 -8.23
N MET A 72 16.25 -6.04 -7.89
CA MET A 72 17.15 -5.33 -8.78
C MET A 72 18.16 -6.34 -9.33
N SER A 73 17.97 -6.73 -10.58
CA SER A 73 18.91 -7.56 -11.31
C SER A 73 20.12 -6.69 -11.60
N PHE A 74 21.24 -6.99 -10.94
CA PHE A 74 22.53 -6.31 -11.13
C PHE A 74 23.14 -6.61 -12.51
#